data_AF-A0A8T0WS63-F1
#
_entry.id   AF-A0A8T0WS63-F1
#
_cell.length_a   1.000
_cell.length_b   1.000
_cell.length_c   1.000
_cell.angle_alpha   90.00
_cell.angle_beta   90.00
_cell.angle_gamma   90.00
#
_symmetry.space_group_name_H-M   'P 1'
#
loop_
_entity.id
_entity.type
_entity.pdbx_description
1 polymer ?
#
loop_
_entity_poly.entity_id
_entity_poly.type
_entity_poly.pdbx_seq_one_letter_code
_entity_poly.pdbx_strand_id
1 'polypeptide(L)'
;MAAAVACRKRSVTPFLDEVLPAPPYLAKRGRFSPCPGAAAAQRPSYLAFDPLDALRRVFPDAGPGELEACFAASGRDLHATAREREAAAARVASAAARDDCGGMEECVGVLVEQMSAAADVADARGRASLILKLIEGAVANRAAATAEVQAAALLEENTALKARAEELERDNGVAAQHRRQEELERDNGVLKRGVATLHRRHEEAERAAAELKKKVAELAAANYALGVQARGADSCRFQVFRGPDVF
;
A
#
# COMPACT_ATOMS: atom_id res chain seq x y z
N MET A 1 -6.53 35.27 -19.63
CA MET A 1 -7.02 33.92 -19.30
C MET A 1 -8.21 34.11 -18.36
N ALA A 2 -9.46 34.14 -18.84
CA ALA A 2 -10.38 33.00 -19.04
C ALA A 2 -10.53 32.17 -17.73
N ALA A 3 -11.71 31.88 -17.17
CA ALA A 3 -13.08 31.88 -17.69
C ALA A 3 -14.13 32.06 -16.56
N ALA A 4 -15.33 32.49 -16.96
CA ALA A 4 -16.53 32.59 -16.14
C ALA A 4 -17.27 31.24 -16.04
N VAL A 5 -17.83 30.93 -14.87
CA VAL A 5 -18.80 29.84 -14.70
C VAL A 5 -20.09 30.41 -14.12
N ALA A 6 -21.16 30.26 -14.90
CA ALA A 6 -22.50 30.73 -14.59
C ALA A 6 -23.24 29.74 -13.69
N CYS A 7 -23.73 30.23 -12.55
CA CYS A 7 -24.71 29.54 -11.71
C CYS A 7 -26.10 29.58 -12.37
N ARG A 8 -26.70 28.41 -12.64
CA ARG A 8 -28.15 28.30 -12.88
C ARG A 8 -28.87 27.99 -11.57
N LYS A 9 -29.87 28.79 -11.27
CA LYS A 9 -30.67 28.81 -10.04
C LYS A 9 -32.15 28.85 -10.43
N ARG A 10 -32.98 28.25 -9.56
CA ARG A 10 -34.45 28.33 -9.42
C ARG A 10 -35.23 27.32 -10.26
N SER A 11 -36.30 26.65 -9.80
CA SER A 11 -37.07 26.56 -8.53
C SER A 11 -38.37 25.79 -8.91
N VAL A 12 -39.05 24.95 -8.14
CA VAL A 12 -40.04 25.22 -7.07
C VAL A 12 -40.77 23.87 -6.86
N THR A 13 -40.86 23.42 -5.62
CA THR A 13 -41.80 22.42 -5.04
C THR A 13 -43.16 23.09 -4.76
N PRO A 14 -44.35 22.43 -4.64
CA PRO A 14 -44.60 21.52 -3.50
C PRO A 14 -45.74 20.46 -3.63
N PHE A 15 -45.75 19.54 -2.65
CA PHE A 15 -46.89 18.94 -1.93
C PHE A 15 -48.16 18.49 -2.70
N LEU A 16 -48.50 17.20 -2.64
CA LEU A 16 -49.42 16.65 -1.63
C LEU A 16 -49.53 15.12 -1.69
N ASP A 17 -49.67 14.57 -0.49
CA ASP A 17 -50.22 13.28 -0.09
C ASP A 17 -51.69 13.18 -0.56
N GLU A 18 -52.13 12.07 -1.17
CA GLU A 18 -53.50 11.52 -1.04
C GLU A 18 -53.76 10.24 -1.88
N VAL A 19 -53.92 9.16 -1.12
CA VAL A 19 -54.85 8.02 -1.19
C VAL A 19 -56.05 8.07 -2.19
N LEU A 20 -56.18 7.00 -3.00
CA LEU A 20 -57.40 6.41 -3.67
C LEU A 20 -58.08 7.24 -4.81
N PRO A 21 -59.01 6.69 -5.66
CA PRO A 21 -59.64 5.34 -5.76
C PRO A 21 -59.70 4.74 -7.20
N ALA A 22 -60.26 3.52 -7.32
CA ALA A 22 -60.67 2.90 -8.58
C ALA A 22 -61.88 3.61 -9.25
N PRO A 23 -62.02 3.60 -10.59
CA PRO A 23 -63.28 3.96 -11.27
C PRO A 23 -64.07 2.71 -11.73
N PRO A 24 -65.36 2.61 -11.40
CA PRO A 24 -66.30 1.64 -11.97
C PRO A 24 -67.00 2.16 -13.24
N TYR A 25 -67.85 1.30 -13.81
CA TYR A 25 -68.99 1.55 -14.71
C TYR A 25 -68.73 1.98 -16.18
N LEU A 26 -68.98 1.08 -17.15
CA LEU A 26 -70.25 1.03 -17.90
C LEU A 26 -70.20 0.00 -19.06
N ALA A 27 -70.96 -1.07 -18.84
CA ALA A 27 -71.84 -1.76 -19.79
C ALA A 27 -71.67 -1.50 -21.30
N LYS A 28 -71.43 -2.58 -22.07
CA LYS A 28 -72.33 -2.97 -23.18
C LYS A 28 -72.47 -4.50 -23.24
N ARG A 29 -73.70 -4.96 -22.99
CA ARG A 29 -74.19 -6.30 -23.27
C ARG A 29 -74.14 -6.56 -24.78
N GLY A 30 -73.36 -7.54 -25.23
CA GLY A 30 -73.50 -8.17 -26.54
C GLY A 30 -74.06 -9.57 -26.36
N ARG A 31 -75.32 -9.79 -26.76
CA ARG A 31 -75.94 -11.11 -26.81
C ARG A 31 -75.40 -11.85 -28.04
N PHE A 32 -74.92 -13.08 -27.88
CA PHE A 32 -74.88 -14.05 -28.97
C PHE A 32 -75.52 -15.36 -28.53
N SER A 33 -76.42 -15.81 -29.40
CA SER A 33 -77.34 -16.96 -29.29
C SER A 33 -76.59 -18.29 -29.43
N PRO A 34 -77.01 -19.35 -28.72
CA PRO A 34 -76.50 -20.70 -28.96
C PRO A 34 -77.38 -21.44 -29.98
N CYS A 35 -76.74 -22.06 -30.98
CA CYS A 35 -77.33 -23.21 -31.69
C CYS A 35 -76.29 -24.34 -31.75
N PRO A 36 -76.71 -25.61 -31.54
CA PRO A 36 -75.83 -26.78 -31.42
C PRO A 36 -75.66 -27.51 -32.76
N GLY A 37 -74.50 -28.15 -32.98
CA GLY A 37 -74.32 -29.07 -34.10
C GLY A 37 -72.87 -29.50 -34.39
N ALA A 38 -72.53 -30.71 -33.94
CA ALA A 38 -71.61 -31.70 -34.54
C ALA A 38 -70.14 -31.33 -34.90
N ALA A 39 -69.23 -31.89 -34.09
CA ALA A 39 -68.04 -32.67 -34.45
C ALA A 39 -67.21 -32.26 -35.69
N ALA A 40 -65.99 -31.76 -35.45
CA ALA A 40 -64.77 -32.27 -36.08
C ALA A 40 -63.55 -31.79 -35.28
N ALA A 41 -62.65 -32.73 -34.95
CA ALA A 41 -61.37 -32.45 -34.34
C ALA A 41 -60.52 -31.55 -35.27
N GLN A 42 -60.25 -30.32 -34.87
CA GLN A 42 -59.18 -29.53 -35.45
C GLN A 42 -58.32 -28.98 -34.31
N ARG A 43 -57.11 -29.55 -34.17
CA ARG A 43 -56.03 -28.93 -33.40
C ARG A 43 -55.60 -27.66 -34.13
N PRO A 44 -55.63 -26.47 -33.50
CA PRO A 44 -54.97 -25.31 -34.09
C PRO A 44 -53.46 -25.49 -33.97
N SER A 45 -52.77 -25.56 -35.10
CA SER A 45 -51.31 -25.37 -35.17
C SER A 45 -51.01 -23.91 -35.51
N TYR A 46 -49.78 -23.47 -35.23
CA TYR A 46 -49.12 -22.23 -35.70
C TYR A 46 -49.17 -20.99 -34.77
N LEU A 47 -48.55 -21.11 -33.60
CA LEU A 47 -47.47 -20.19 -33.27
C LEU A 47 -46.17 -20.86 -33.73
N ALA A 48 -45.43 -20.22 -34.65
CA ALA A 48 -44.16 -20.71 -35.21
C ALA A 48 -43.01 -20.55 -34.22
N PHE A 49 -43.19 -21.05 -33.00
CA PHE A 49 -42.17 -21.05 -31.96
C PHE A 49 -41.63 -22.46 -31.85
N ASP A 50 -40.38 -22.67 -32.28
CA ASP A 50 -39.66 -23.90 -31.98
C ASP A 50 -39.18 -23.82 -30.51
N PRO A 51 -39.68 -24.69 -29.61
CA PRO A 51 -39.21 -24.78 -28.25
C PRO A 51 -37.68 -24.83 -28.13
N LEU A 52 -37.02 -25.55 -29.04
CA LEU A 52 -35.57 -25.71 -29.01
C LEU A 52 -34.83 -24.41 -29.34
N ASP A 53 -35.38 -23.59 -30.24
CA ASP A 53 -34.81 -22.28 -30.54
C ASP A 53 -34.92 -21.31 -29.36
N ALA A 54 -35.94 -21.48 -28.51
CA ALA A 54 -36.04 -20.75 -27.25
C ALA A 54 -34.91 -21.13 -26.29
N LEU A 55 -34.68 -22.42 -26.09
CA LEU A 55 -33.63 -22.90 -25.20
C LEU A 55 -32.23 -22.55 -25.73
N ARG A 56 -32.00 -22.59 -27.05
CA ARG A 56 -30.74 -22.15 -27.67
C ARG A 56 -30.47 -20.66 -27.44
N ARG A 57 -31.51 -19.81 -27.37
CA ARG A 57 -31.37 -18.38 -27.03
C ARG A 57 -31.04 -18.16 -25.56
N VAL A 58 -31.60 -18.98 -24.67
CA VAL A 58 -31.36 -18.90 -23.22
C VAL A 58 -30.00 -19.51 -22.85
N PHE A 59 -29.58 -20.56 -23.57
CA PHE A 59 -28.34 -21.30 -23.35
C PHE A 59 -27.49 -21.33 -24.64
N PRO A 60 -26.92 -20.19 -25.06
CA PRO A 60 -26.15 -20.10 -26.30
C PRO A 60 -24.87 -20.95 -26.29
N ASP A 61 -24.36 -21.27 -25.10
CA ASP A 61 -23.11 -22.04 -24.92
C ASP A 61 -23.31 -23.56 -24.90
N ALA A 62 -24.56 -24.02 -24.94
CA ALA A 62 -24.92 -25.44 -24.93
C ALA A 62 -24.97 -26.00 -26.34
N GLY A 63 -24.45 -27.22 -26.53
CA GLY A 63 -24.45 -27.86 -27.83
C GLY A 63 -25.89 -28.11 -28.32
N PRO A 64 -26.21 -27.87 -29.61
CA PRO A 64 -27.57 -28.04 -30.13
C PRO A 64 -28.10 -29.46 -29.92
N GLY A 65 -27.24 -30.48 -30.05
CA GLY A 65 -27.61 -31.87 -29.77
C GLY A 65 -27.79 -32.20 -28.28
N GLU A 66 -27.12 -31.46 -27.38
CA GLU A 66 -27.25 -31.64 -25.93
C GLU A 66 -28.58 -31.06 -25.43
N LEU A 67 -28.94 -29.88 -25.96
CA LEU A 67 -30.23 -29.23 -25.73
C LEU A 67 -31.41 -30.07 -26.20
N GLU A 68 -31.28 -30.68 -27.38
CA GLU A 68 -32.28 -31.57 -27.97
C GLU A 68 -32.51 -32.83 -27.12
N ALA A 69 -31.43 -33.45 -26.64
CA ALA A 69 -31.51 -34.64 -25.81
C ALA A 69 -32.14 -34.34 -24.42
N CYS A 70 -31.73 -33.24 -23.76
CA CYS A 70 -32.36 -32.76 -22.53
C CYS A 70 -33.85 -32.48 -22.73
N PHE A 71 -34.21 -31.80 -23.82
CA PHE A 71 -35.59 -31.47 -24.14
C PHE A 71 -36.45 -32.71 -24.40
N ALA A 72 -35.89 -33.73 -25.06
CA ALA A 72 -36.56 -35.01 -25.21
C ALA A 72 -36.75 -35.73 -23.85
N ALA A 73 -35.74 -35.70 -22.98
CA ALA A 73 -35.75 -36.34 -21.66
C ALA A 73 -36.81 -35.75 -20.72
N SER A 74 -37.00 -34.43 -20.72
CA SER A 74 -38.02 -33.76 -19.88
C SER A 74 -39.43 -33.82 -20.46
N GLY A 75 -39.71 -34.74 -21.39
CA GLY A 75 -41.02 -34.89 -22.01
C GLY A 75 -41.42 -33.70 -22.91
N ARG A 76 -40.42 -33.00 -23.49
CA ARG A 76 -40.61 -31.79 -24.30
C ARG A 76 -41.19 -30.59 -23.54
N ASP A 77 -40.90 -30.49 -22.24
CA ASP A 77 -41.21 -29.32 -21.43
C ASP A 77 -40.01 -28.36 -21.35
N LEU A 78 -40.20 -27.15 -21.90
CA LEU A 78 -39.21 -26.07 -21.90
C LEU A 78 -38.91 -25.53 -20.51
N HIS A 79 -39.95 -25.39 -19.69
CA HIS A 79 -39.79 -24.80 -18.37
C HIS A 79 -39.11 -25.77 -17.43
N ALA A 80 -39.42 -27.07 -17.53
CA ALA A 80 -38.74 -28.10 -16.77
C ALA A 80 -37.24 -28.16 -17.11
N THR A 81 -36.89 -28.18 -18.40
CA THR A 81 -35.50 -28.23 -18.86
C THR A 81 -34.69 -27.01 -18.44
N ALA A 82 -35.23 -25.79 -18.65
CA ALA A 82 -34.54 -24.56 -18.28
C ALA A 82 -34.30 -24.49 -16.76
N ARG A 83 -35.33 -24.82 -15.98
CA ARG A 83 -35.26 -24.80 -14.51
C ARG A 83 -34.27 -25.82 -13.96
N GLU A 84 -34.20 -27.01 -14.55
CA GLU A 84 -33.26 -28.05 -14.13
C GLU A 84 -31.81 -27.62 -14.38
N ARG A 85 -31.51 -27.07 -15.58
CA ARG A 85 -30.17 -26.57 -15.90
C ARG A 85 -29.77 -25.39 -15.01
N GLU A 86 -30.67 -24.44 -14.79
CA GLU A 86 -30.42 -23.31 -13.90
C GLU A 86 -30.18 -23.76 -12.46
N ALA A 87 -30.95 -24.74 -11.97
CA ALA A 87 -30.76 -25.29 -10.63
C ALA A 87 -29.45 -26.07 -10.49
N ALA A 88 -29.06 -26.85 -11.51
CA ALA A 88 -27.77 -27.53 -11.54
C ALA A 88 -26.61 -26.51 -11.58
N ALA A 89 -26.72 -25.47 -12.41
CA ALA A 89 -25.74 -24.39 -12.49
C ALA A 89 -25.62 -23.62 -11.16
N ALA A 90 -26.74 -23.33 -10.50
CA ALA A 90 -26.75 -22.67 -9.19
C ALA A 90 -26.08 -23.52 -8.11
N ARG A 91 -26.30 -24.83 -8.10
CA ARG A 91 -25.65 -25.76 -7.17
C ARG A 91 -24.14 -25.87 -7.42
N VAL A 92 -23.73 -25.94 -8.69
CA VAL A 92 -22.30 -25.93 -9.04
C VAL A 92 -21.68 -24.59 -8.68
N ALA A 93 -22.35 -23.47 -8.92
CA ALA A 93 -21.86 -22.15 -8.54
C ALA A 93 -21.74 -21.99 -7.02
N SER A 94 -22.70 -22.50 -6.24
CA SER A 94 -22.62 -22.45 -4.77
C SER A 94 -21.52 -23.35 -4.23
N ALA A 95 -21.38 -24.56 -4.76
CA ALA A 95 -20.33 -25.50 -4.37
C ALA A 95 -18.94 -24.98 -4.75
N ALA A 96 -18.80 -24.45 -5.98
CA ALA A 96 -17.57 -23.84 -6.47
C ALA A 96 -17.31 -22.43 -5.93
N ALA A 97 -18.17 -21.87 -5.08
CA ALA A 97 -17.88 -20.67 -4.30
C ALA A 97 -17.26 -21.01 -2.93
N ARG A 98 -17.29 -22.27 -2.49
CA ARG A 98 -16.72 -22.68 -1.20
C ARG A 98 -15.21 -22.89 -1.34
N ASP A 99 -14.45 -22.22 -0.47
CA ASP A 99 -12.98 -22.30 -0.45
C ASP A 99 -12.44 -23.55 0.23
N ASP A 100 -13.31 -24.40 0.79
CA ASP A 100 -12.96 -25.64 1.46
C ASP A 100 -12.88 -26.84 0.49
N CYS A 101 -12.22 -27.92 0.94
CA CYS A 101 -12.10 -29.16 0.17
C CYS A 101 -13.45 -29.77 -0.23
N GLY A 102 -14.53 -29.43 0.51
CA GLY A 102 -15.88 -29.94 0.27
C GLY A 102 -16.55 -29.36 -0.98
N GLY A 103 -16.16 -28.16 -1.44
CA GLY A 103 -16.76 -27.54 -2.63
C GLY A 103 -16.53 -28.34 -3.91
N MET A 104 -15.34 -28.91 -4.09
CA MET A 104 -15.02 -29.74 -5.27
C MET A 104 -15.72 -31.11 -5.19
N GLU A 105 -15.79 -31.70 -4.00
CA GLU A 105 -16.52 -32.97 -3.76
C GLU A 105 -18.01 -32.80 -4.04
N GLU A 106 -18.61 -31.68 -3.65
CA GLU A 106 -20.01 -31.34 -3.93
C GLU A 106 -20.24 -31.12 -5.45
N CYS A 107 -19.33 -30.44 -6.13
CA CYS A 107 -19.34 -30.31 -7.60
C CYS A 107 -19.26 -31.67 -8.32
N VAL A 108 -18.41 -32.58 -7.83
CA VAL A 108 -18.33 -33.97 -8.34
C VAL A 108 -19.61 -34.73 -8.07
N GLY A 109 -20.23 -34.54 -6.90
CA GLY A 109 -21.55 -35.11 -6.57
C GLY A 109 -22.63 -34.67 -7.56
N VAL A 110 -22.74 -33.36 -7.82
CA VAL A 110 -23.69 -32.81 -8.79
C VAL A 110 -23.43 -33.34 -10.21
N LEU A 111 -22.16 -33.48 -10.60
CA LEU A 111 -21.78 -34.08 -11.88
C LEU A 111 -22.29 -35.53 -12.01
N VAL A 112 -22.04 -36.36 -11.00
CA VAL A 112 -22.46 -37.76 -10.99
C VAL A 112 -23.99 -37.87 -10.97
N GLU A 113 -24.68 -37.07 -10.16
CA GLU A 113 -26.15 -37.01 -10.15
C GLU A 113 -26.71 -36.68 -11.53
N GLN A 114 -26.19 -35.63 -12.16
CA GLN A 114 -26.66 -35.17 -13.46
C GLN A 114 -26.37 -36.15 -14.59
N MET A 115 -25.22 -36.84 -14.55
CA MET A 115 -24.91 -37.90 -15.50
C MET A 115 -25.78 -39.15 -15.29
N SER A 116 -26.11 -39.49 -14.04
CA SER A 116 -26.95 -40.65 -13.72
C SER A 116 -28.43 -40.47 -14.07
N ALA A 117 -28.90 -39.22 -14.07
CA ALA A 117 -30.25 -38.84 -14.48
C ALA A 117 -30.39 -38.64 -16.01
N ALA A 118 -29.29 -38.76 -16.76
CA ALA A 118 -29.29 -38.54 -18.20
C ALA A 118 -30.05 -39.63 -18.96
N ALA A 119 -30.76 -39.24 -20.02
CA ALA A 119 -31.56 -40.19 -20.82
C ALA A 119 -30.69 -41.09 -21.73
N ASP A 120 -29.55 -40.58 -22.18
CA ASP A 120 -28.59 -41.29 -23.01
C ASP A 120 -27.16 -40.75 -22.81
N VAL A 121 -26.20 -41.37 -23.50
CA VAL A 121 -24.77 -41.02 -23.39
C VAL A 121 -24.49 -39.62 -23.93
N ALA A 122 -25.25 -39.12 -24.90
CA ALA A 122 -25.06 -37.78 -25.46
C ALA A 122 -25.57 -36.70 -24.48
N ASP A 123 -26.72 -36.93 -23.83
CA ASP A 123 -27.25 -36.10 -22.75
C ASP A 123 -26.29 -36.05 -21.56
N ALA A 124 -25.78 -37.22 -21.12
CA ALA A 124 -24.81 -37.30 -20.03
C ALA A 124 -23.54 -36.50 -20.34
N ARG A 125 -23.04 -36.58 -21.58
CA ARG A 125 -21.87 -35.82 -22.04
C ARG A 125 -22.14 -34.31 -22.03
N GLY A 126 -23.32 -33.88 -22.46
CA GLY A 126 -23.68 -32.46 -22.48
C GLY A 126 -23.84 -31.86 -21.09
N ARG A 127 -24.46 -32.60 -20.17
CA ARG A 127 -24.55 -32.24 -18.75
C ARG A 127 -23.16 -32.15 -18.11
N ALA A 128 -22.29 -33.13 -18.38
CA ALA A 128 -20.92 -33.13 -17.88
C ALA A 128 -20.07 -31.96 -18.42
N SER A 129 -20.15 -31.70 -19.73
CA SER A 129 -19.48 -30.58 -20.39
C SER A 129 -19.89 -29.24 -19.78
N LEU A 130 -21.19 -29.03 -19.53
CA LEU A 130 -21.69 -27.83 -18.87
C LEU A 130 -21.12 -27.66 -17.45
N ILE A 131 -21.21 -28.70 -16.63
CA ILE A 131 -20.78 -28.67 -15.23
C ILE A 131 -19.27 -28.41 -15.14
N LEU A 132 -18.47 -29.07 -15.96
CA LEU A 132 -17.02 -28.86 -15.99
C LEU A 132 -16.64 -27.45 -16.42
N LYS A 133 -17.32 -26.87 -17.41
CA LYS A 133 -17.11 -25.46 -17.81
C LYS A 133 -17.44 -24.49 -16.68
N LEU A 134 -18.52 -24.73 -15.94
CA LEU A 134 -18.89 -23.90 -14.80
C LEU A 134 -17.86 -23.98 -13.67
N ILE A 135 -17.33 -25.18 -13.40
CA ILE A 135 -16.25 -25.39 -12.42
C ILE A 135 -14.98 -24.67 -12.88
N GLU A 136 -14.59 -24.81 -14.14
CA GLU A 136 -13.42 -24.14 -14.71
C GLU A 136 -13.50 -22.62 -14.55
N GLY A 137 -14.65 -22.01 -14.89
CA GLY A 137 -14.88 -20.59 -14.71
C GLY A 137 -14.83 -20.15 -13.24
N ALA A 138 -15.42 -20.92 -12.34
CA ALA A 138 -15.40 -20.63 -10.91
C ALA A 138 -13.99 -20.73 -10.31
N VAL A 139 -13.21 -21.73 -10.70
CA VAL A 139 -11.80 -21.89 -10.28
C VAL A 139 -10.94 -20.75 -10.83
N ALA A 140 -11.12 -20.36 -12.10
CA ALA A 140 -10.39 -19.24 -12.69
C ALA A 140 -10.71 -17.91 -11.96
N ASN A 141 -11.98 -17.65 -11.66
CA ASN A 141 -12.39 -16.44 -10.92
C ASN A 141 -11.83 -16.43 -9.50
N ARG A 142 -11.83 -17.58 -8.82
CA ARG A 142 -11.22 -17.70 -7.49
C ARG A 142 -9.71 -17.49 -7.53
N ALA A 143 -9.03 -18.06 -8.52
CA ALA A 143 -7.59 -17.85 -8.72
C ALA A 143 -7.29 -16.35 -8.95
N ALA A 144 -8.12 -15.65 -9.72
CA ALA A 144 -7.98 -14.21 -9.90
C ALA A 144 -8.21 -13.44 -8.59
N ALA A 145 -9.29 -13.73 -7.85
CA ALA A 145 -9.60 -13.05 -6.59
C ALA A 145 -8.51 -13.30 -5.52
N THR A 146 -8.01 -14.52 -5.40
CA THR A 146 -6.92 -14.86 -4.47
C THR A 146 -5.60 -14.18 -4.87
N ALA A 147 -5.31 -14.07 -6.16
CA ALA A 147 -4.15 -13.34 -6.65
C ALA A 147 -4.26 -11.83 -6.34
N GLU A 148 -5.44 -11.23 -6.46
CA GLU A 148 -5.68 -9.83 -6.08
C GLU A 148 -5.48 -9.59 -4.58
N VAL A 149 -6.02 -10.47 -3.73
CA VAL A 149 -5.83 -10.40 -2.26
C VAL A 149 -4.35 -10.54 -1.89
N GLN A 150 -3.64 -11.47 -2.52
CA GLN A 150 -2.19 -11.64 -2.30
C GLN A 150 -1.40 -10.42 -2.78
N ALA A 151 -1.75 -9.86 -3.94
CA ALA A 151 -1.10 -8.65 -4.44
C ALA A 151 -1.32 -7.46 -3.51
N ALA A 152 -2.54 -7.29 -2.98
CA ALA A 152 -2.83 -6.26 -1.98
C ALA A 152 -2.01 -6.46 -0.70
N ALA A 153 -1.93 -7.68 -0.17
CA ALA A 153 -1.12 -8.00 1.01
C ALA A 153 0.37 -7.72 0.80
N LEU A 154 0.92 -8.09 -0.38
CA LEU A 154 2.32 -7.81 -0.73
C LEU A 154 2.58 -6.31 -0.87
N LEU A 155 1.63 -5.53 -1.41
CA LEU A 155 1.76 -4.08 -1.48
C LEU A 155 1.78 -3.45 -0.09
N GLU A 156 0.88 -3.86 0.81
CA GLU A 156 0.89 -3.42 2.21
C GLU A 156 2.21 -3.74 2.90
N GLU A 157 2.71 -4.98 2.78
CA GLU A 157 4.01 -5.38 3.34
C GLU A 157 5.15 -4.54 2.76
N ASN A 158 5.16 -4.32 1.43
CA ASN A 158 6.19 -3.51 0.79
C ASN A 158 6.19 -2.07 1.30
N THR A 159 5.00 -1.48 1.53
CA THR A 159 4.88 -0.14 2.12
C THR A 159 5.36 -0.10 3.57
N ALA A 160 5.04 -1.11 4.38
CA ALA A 160 5.49 -1.20 5.76
C ALA A 160 7.02 -1.37 5.85
N LEU A 161 7.60 -2.22 4.98
CA LEU A 161 9.06 -2.42 4.91
C LEU A 161 9.79 -1.14 4.48
N LYS A 162 9.24 -0.41 3.51
CA LYS A 162 9.79 0.90 3.10
C LYS A 162 9.77 1.90 4.25
N ALA A 163 8.65 2.02 4.96
CA ALA A 163 8.55 2.91 6.13
C ALA A 163 9.59 2.57 7.20
N ARG A 164 9.76 1.28 7.51
CA ARG A 164 10.76 0.80 8.48
C ARG A 164 12.20 1.05 8.02
N ALA A 165 12.48 0.90 6.73
CA ALA A 165 13.80 1.19 6.18
C ALA A 165 14.14 2.68 6.32
N GLU A 166 13.21 3.58 6.00
CA GLU A 166 13.44 5.02 6.15
C GLU A 166 13.59 5.45 7.62
N GLU A 167 12.86 4.82 8.55
CA GLU A 167 13.03 5.07 9.99
C GLU A 167 14.44 4.69 10.46
N LEU A 168 14.91 3.50 10.08
CA LEU A 168 16.27 3.06 10.39
C LEU A 168 17.34 3.96 9.77
N GLU A 169 17.12 4.49 8.56
CA GLU A 169 18.03 5.47 7.95
C GLU A 169 18.09 6.78 8.74
N ARG A 170 16.94 7.27 9.21
CA ARG A 170 16.87 8.48 10.06
C ARG A 170 17.58 8.26 11.40
N ASP A 171 17.30 7.15 12.07
CA ASP A 171 17.91 6.81 13.37
C ASP A 171 19.42 6.64 13.26
N ASN A 172 19.90 5.97 12.21
CA ASN A 172 21.33 5.82 11.94
C ASN A 172 21.99 7.18 11.65
N GLY A 173 21.31 8.07 10.92
CA GLY A 173 21.76 9.43 10.69
C GLY A 173 21.93 10.22 12.00
N VAL A 174 20.92 10.17 12.88
CA VAL A 174 20.96 10.82 14.19
C VAL A 174 22.06 10.22 15.07
N ALA A 175 22.19 8.89 15.13
CA ALA A 175 23.22 8.21 15.91
C ALA A 175 24.63 8.56 15.42
N ALA A 176 24.85 8.62 14.10
CA ALA A 176 26.12 9.04 13.52
C ALA A 176 26.44 10.50 13.84
N GLN A 177 25.44 11.40 13.79
CA GLN A 177 25.59 12.79 14.16
C GLN A 177 25.93 12.95 15.65
N HIS A 178 25.25 12.22 16.53
CA HIS A 178 25.50 12.21 17.96
C HIS A 178 26.95 11.78 18.27
N ARG A 179 27.42 10.69 17.67
CA ARG A 179 28.81 10.22 17.84
C ARG A 179 29.83 11.28 17.41
N ARG A 180 29.63 11.91 16.25
CA ARG A 180 30.50 13.00 15.77
C ARG A 180 30.51 14.18 16.73
N GLN A 181 29.35 14.54 17.29
CA GLN A 181 29.25 15.62 18.24
C GLN A 181 30.01 15.31 19.54
N GLU A 182 29.85 14.10 20.09
CA GLU A 182 30.60 13.68 21.27
C GLU A 182 32.13 13.69 21.04
N GLU A 183 32.59 13.27 19.86
CA GLU A 183 34.02 13.33 19.49
C GLU A 183 34.54 14.77 19.50
N LEU A 184 33.80 15.70 18.89
CA LEU A 184 34.15 17.12 18.90
C LEU A 184 34.17 17.69 20.32
N GLU A 185 33.23 17.29 21.18
CA GLU A 185 33.20 17.71 22.58
C GLU A 185 34.39 17.16 23.37
N ARG A 186 34.79 15.91 23.13
CA ARG A 186 36.00 15.29 23.71
C ARG A 186 37.26 16.05 23.28
N ASP A 187 37.42 16.31 21.99
CA ASP A 187 38.57 17.04 21.44
C ASP A 187 38.62 18.48 21.96
N ASN A 188 37.48 19.16 22.02
CA ASN A 188 37.38 20.49 22.61
C ASN A 188 37.82 20.49 24.08
N GLY A 189 37.46 19.45 24.84
CA GLY A 189 37.93 19.25 26.21
C GLY A 189 39.44 19.06 26.31
N VAL A 190 40.04 18.25 25.41
CA VAL A 190 41.51 18.07 25.34
C VAL A 190 42.20 19.40 25.01
N LEU A 191 41.71 20.12 24.00
CA LEU A 191 42.25 21.42 23.59
C LEU A 191 42.19 22.45 24.71
N LYS A 192 41.05 22.57 25.41
CA LYS A 192 40.93 23.47 26.58
C LYS A 192 41.96 23.18 27.66
N ARG A 193 42.19 21.90 27.98
CA ARG A 193 43.22 21.49 28.94
C ARG A 193 44.63 21.82 28.45
N GLY A 194 44.90 21.59 27.17
CA GLY A 194 46.17 21.94 26.53
C GLY A 194 46.45 23.43 26.59
N VAL A 195 45.47 24.26 26.23
CA VAL A 195 45.54 25.73 26.30
C VAL A 195 45.78 26.20 27.74
N ALA A 196 45.06 25.67 28.72
CA ALA A 196 45.27 26.02 30.12
C ALA A 196 46.69 25.68 30.61
N THR A 197 47.23 24.54 30.17
CA THR A 197 48.60 24.12 30.49
C THR A 197 49.64 25.05 29.86
N LEU A 198 49.44 25.42 28.59
CA LEU A 198 50.32 26.37 27.89
C LEU A 198 50.29 27.75 28.54
N HIS A 199 49.11 28.23 28.93
CA HIS A 199 48.96 29.52 29.60
C HIS A 199 49.73 29.55 30.92
N ARG A 200 49.58 28.50 31.75
CA ARG A 200 50.33 28.37 33.00
C ARG A 200 51.84 28.38 32.78
N ARG A 201 52.34 27.62 31.79
CA ARG A 201 53.78 27.61 31.45
C ARG A 201 54.27 28.97 30.97
N HIS A 202 53.44 29.69 30.22
CA HIS A 202 53.76 31.03 29.76
C HIS A 202 53.91 31.99 30.94
N GLU A 203 52.96 31.99 31.88
CA GLU A 203 53.06 32.80 33.12
C GLU A 203 54.30 32.44 33.96
N GLU A 204 54.61 31.15 34.10
CA GLU A 204 55.80 30.70 34.83
C GLU A 204 57.10 31.20 34.15
N ALA A 205 57.16 31.13 32.82
CA ALA A 205 58.28 31.65 32.04
C ALA A 205 58.41 33.18 32.14
N GLU A 206 57.30 33.91 32.14
CA GLU A 206 57.31 35.37 32.32
C GLU A 206 57.82 35.76 33.72
N ARG A 207 57.39 35.06 34.77
CA ARG A 207 57.89 35.27 36.14
C ARG A 207 59.39 35.03 36.23
N ALA A 208 59.89 33.92 35.66
CA ALA A 208 61.31 33.60 35.63
C ALA A 208 62.11 34.64 34.83
N ALA A 209 61.60 35.09 33.68
CA ALA A 209 62.22 36.14 32.88
C ALA A 209 62.30 37.46 33.64
N ALA A 210 61.26 37.84 34.39
CA ALA A 210 61.28 39.01 35.24
C ALA A 210 62.32 38.91 36.37
N GLU A 211 62.47 37.74 36.98
CA GLU A 211 63.49 37.48 38.00
C GLU A 211 64.91 37.59 37.42
N LEU A 212 65.16 36.98 36.25
CA LEU A 212 66.45 37.09 35.57
C LEU A 212 66.79 38.53 35.20
N LYS A 213 65.81 39.32 34.71
CA LYS A 213 66.00 40.74 34.43
C LYS A 213 66.45 41.51 35.67
N LYS A 214 65.88 41.22 36.85
CA LYS A 214 66.31 41.85 38.12
C LYS A 214 67.75 41.48 38.46
N LYS A 215 68.11 40.20 38.40
CA LYS A 215 69.48 39.73 38.68
C LYS A 215 70.51 40.35 37.72
N VAL A 216 70.17 40.50 36.44
CA VAL A 216 71.04 41.17 35.46
C VAL A 216 71.25 42.65 35.84
N ALA A 217 70.21 43.36 36.26
CA ALA A 217 70.34 44.75 36.70
C ALA A 217 71.20 44.89 37.97
N GLU A 218 71.03 43.98 38.94
CA GLU A 218 71.85 43.93 40.16
C GLU A 218 73.32 43.66 39.84
N LEU A 219 73.61 42.65 39.02
CA LEU A 219 74.98 42.33 38.60
C LEU A 219 75.60 43.45 37.77
N ALA A 220 74.82 44.13 36.92
CA ALA A 220 75.30 45.29 36.18
C ALA A 220 75.70 46.44 37.11
N ALA A 221 74.90 46.72 38.15
CA ALA A 221 75.22 47.73 39.15
C ALA A 221 76.46 47.36 39.98
N ALA A 222 76.58 46.09 40.40
CA ALA A 222 77.74 45.59 41.14
C ALA A 222 79.03 45.68 40.30
N ASN A 223 79.00 45.25 39.04
CA ASN A 223 80.14 45.35 38.13
C ASN A 223 80.54 46.81 37.88
N TYR A 224 79.56 47.72 37.75
CA TYR A 224 79.85 49.15 37.63
C TYR A 224 80.57 49.68 38.87
N ALA A 225 80.10 49.36 40.08
CA ALA A 225 80.72 49.79 41.33
C ALA A 225 82.16 49.26 41.46
N LEU A 226 82.39 47.97 41.16
CA LEU A 226 83.73 47.38 41.15
C LEU A 226 84.65 48.08 40.13
N GLY A 227 84.15 48.39 38.94
CA GLY A 227 84.92 49.12 37.92
C GLY A 227 85.27 50.55 38.31
N VAL A 228 84.44 51.22 39.12
CA VAL A 228 84.78 52.53 39.72
C VAL A 228 85.85 52.38 40.79
N GLN A 229 85.73 51.39 41.69
CA GLN A 229 86.72 51.10 42.73
C GLN A 229 88.09 50.76 42.13
N ALA A 230 88.15 49.93 41.10
CA ALA A 230 89.40 49.58 40.42
C ALA A 230 90.12 50.81 39.84
N ARG A 231 89.39 51.70 39.14
CA ARG A 231 89.94 52.96 38.61
C ARG A 231 90.40 53.92 39.71
N GLY A 232 89.70 53.96 40.83
CA GLY A 232 90.11 54.72 42.02
C GLY A 232 91.42 54.18 42.61
N ALA A 233 91.52 52.86 42.79
CA ALA A 233 92.72 52.20 43.31
C ALA A 233 93.94 52.39 42.38
N ASP A 234 93.75 52.31 41.07
CA ASP A 234 94.82 52.57 40.10
C ASP A 234 95.24 54.06 40.14
N SER A 235 94.29 54.99 40.22
CA SER A 235 94.60 56.43 40.37
C SER A 235 95.41 56.73 41.63
N CYS A 236 95.11 56.10 42.77
CA CYS A 236 95.90 56.22 43.99
C CYS A 236 97.29 55.59 43.85
N ARG A 237 97.43 54.45 43.16
CA ARG A 237 98.75 53.84 42.87
C ARG A 237 99.65 54.74 42.02
N PHE A 238 99.09 55.46 41.04
CA PHE A 238 99.85 56.39 40.20
C PHE A 238 100.17 57.74 40.88
N GLN A 239 99.41 58.14 41.91
CA GLN A 239 99.72 59.35 42.70
C GLN A 239 100.91 59.14 43.66
N VAL A 240 101.14 57.92 44.16
CA VAL A 240 102.30 57.60 45.02
C VAL A 240 103.64 57.68 44.26
N PHE A 241 103.62 57.64 42.92
CA PHE A 241 104.81 57.77 42.06
C PHE A 241 105.09 59.19 41.54
N ARG A 242 104.24 60.18 41.85
CA ARG A 242 104.60 61.59 41.58
C ARG A 242 105.42 62.13 42.75
N GLY A 243 106.75 62.12 42.59
CA GLY A 243 107.66 62.87 43.46
C GLY A 243 107.31 64.37 43.45
N PRO A 244 107.68 65.12 44.50
CA PRO A 244 107.41 66.55 44.57
C PRO A 244 108.09 67.26 43.39
N ASP A 245 107.32 68.06 42.63
CA ASP A 245 107.87 68.97 41.64
C ASP A 245 108.82 69.96 42.35
N VAL A 246 110.10 69.85 42.03
CA VAL A 246 111.10 70.86 42.34
C VAL A 246 111.25 71.67 41.06
N PHE A 247 110.81 72.94 41.10
CA PHE A 247 111.26 74.15 40.36
C PHE A 247 110.10 75.14 40.18
#